data_AF-A0A8S8XVE4-F1
#
_entry.id   AF-A0A8S8XVE4-F1
#
_cell.length_a   1.000
_cell.length_b   1.000
_cell.length_c   1.000
_cell.angle_alpha   90.00
_cell.angle_beta   90.00
_cell.angle_gamma   90.00
#
_symmetry.space_group_name_H-M   'P 1'
#
loop_
_entity.id
_entity.type
_entity.pdbx_description
1 polymer ?
#
loop_
_entity_poly.entity_id
_entity_poly.type
_entity_poly.pdbx_seq_one_letter_code
_entity_poly.pdbx_strand_id
1 'polypeptide(L)'
;MKQGHRSNGYLVTALAGSDAIACCVIHGYMDGSIEDVNRPALGASFYANSFRGEANPYDLSILATLLDETGGGHANACGCRIQPSDGSKRNLIHGDKESNLENWIKKWSKRDSEMKR
;
A
#
# COMPACT_ATOMS: atom_id res chain seq x y z
N MET A 1 -10.96 15.28 17.44
CA MET A 1 -10.76 14.38 16.28
C MET A 1 -10.45 15.25 15.07
N LYS A 2 -9.26 15.17 14.47
CA LYS A 2 -8.92 15.98 13.28
C LYS A 2 -9.65 15.38 12.07
N GLN A 3 -10.53 16.16 11.44
CA GLN A 3 -11.23 15.76 10.21
C GLN A 3 -10.20 15.67 9.07
N GLY A 4 -10.16 14.53 8.37
CA GLY A 4 -9.28 14.34 7.23
C GLY A 4 -9.67 15.25 6.06
N HIS A 5 -8.68 15.75 5.31
CA HIS A 5 -8.90 16.56 4.11
C HIS A 5 -8.94 15.66 2.88
N ARG A 6 -9.79 15.96 1.89
CA ARG A 6 -9.84 15.21 0.63
C ARG A 6 -9.00 15.92 -0.44
N SER A 7 -8.09 15.19 -1.09
CA SER A 7 -7.30 15.67 -2.22
C SER A 7 -7.26 14.61 -3.32
N ASN A 8 -7.56 15.00 -4.57
CA ASN A 8 -7.56 14.12 -5.75
C ASN A 8 -8.32 12.79 -5.56
N GLY A 9 -9.45 12.82 -4.84
CA GLY A 9 -10.27 11.64 -4.57
C GLY A 9 -9.84 10.80 -3.35
N TYR A 10 -8.70 11.09 -2.74
CA TYR A 10 -8.20 10.37 -1.55
C TYR A 10 -8.54 11.11 -0.26
N LEU A 11 -8.91 10.36 0.79
CA LEU A 11 -9.02 10.89 2.14
C LEU A 11 -7.63 10.90 2.78
N VAL A 12 -7.10 12.10 3.01
CA VAL A 12 -5.84 12.31 3.73
C VAL A 12 -6.13 12.23 5.23
N THR A 13 -5.71 11.14 5.87
CA THR A 13 -5.93 10.88 7.29
C THR A 13 -4.73 11.27 8.17
N ALA A 14 -3.56 11.49 7.58
CA ALA A 14 -2.36 11.94 8.26
C ALA A 14 -1.45 12.74 7.31
N LEU A 15 -0.69 13.70 7.86
CA LEU A 15 0.37 14.43 7.17
C LEU A 15 1.69 14.09 7.87
N ALA A 16 2.63 13.49 7.13
CA ALA A 16 3.91 13.01 7.68
C ALA A 16 5.07 14.03 7.56
N GLY A 17 4.75 15.32 7.40
CA GLY A 17 5.75 16.39 7.27
C GLY A 17 6.61 16.28 6.01
N SER A 18 7.61 17.16 5.88
CA SER A 18 8.56 17.16 4.76
C SER A 18 9.47 15.93 4.72
N ASP A 19 9.61 15.21 5.84
CA ASP A 19 10.52 14.08 5.99
C ASP A 19 9.91 12.75 5.51
N ALA A 20 8.67 12.80 5.02
CA ALA A 20 8.00 11.64 4.43
C ALA A 20 8.71 11.22 3.13
N ILE A 21 9.48 10.13 3.23
CA ILE A 21 10.16 9.52 2.08
C ILE A 21 9.33 8.43 1.39
N ALA A 22 8.22 8.00 1.99
CA ALA A 22 7.31 7.02 1.39
C ALA A 22 5.88 7.12 1.94
N CYS A 23 4.92 6.59 1.18
CA CYS A 23 3.55 6.42 1.63
C CYS A 23 2.92 5.13 1.08
N CYS A 24 1.93 4.63 1.82
CA CYS A 24 1.05 3.55 1.41
C CYS A 24 -0.39 4.09 1.39
N VAL A 25 -1.07 3.96 0.26
CA VAL A 25 -2.45 4.41 0.06
C VAL A 25 -3.35 3.19 -0.02
N ILE A 26 -4.29 3.06 0.93
CA ILE A 26 -5.33 2.03 0.88
C ILE A 26 -6.56 2.59 0.16
N HIS A 27 -7.10 1.83 -0.79
CA HIS A 27 -8.23 2.23 -1.63
C HIS A 27 -9.13 1.03 -1.94
N GLY A 28 -10.33 1.29 -2.49
CA GLY A 28 -11.33 0.25 -2.73
C GLY A 28 -12.15 -0.10 -1.48
N TYR A 29 -12.75 -1.28 -1.48
CA TYR A 29 -13.72 -1.69 -0.46
C TYR A 29 -13.38 -3.08 0.10
N MET A 30 -13.57 -3.25 1.41
CA MET A 30 -13.37 -4.53 2.11
C MET A 30 -14.18 -5.68 1.50
N ASP A 31 -15.39 -5.37 1.04
CA ASP A 31 -16.36 -6.24 0.36
C ASP A 31 -16.40 -6.01 -1.16
N GLY A 32 -15.40 -5.31 -1.71
CA GLY A 32 -15.29 -5.05 -3.13
C GLY A 32 -14.79 -6.25 -3.93
N SER A 33 -14.95 -6.18 -5.25
CA SER A 33 -14.56 -7.24 -6.19
C SER A 33 -13.68 -6.69 -7.30
N ILE A 34 -12.86 -7.56 -7.91
CA ILE A 34 -12.11 -7.21 -9.13
C ILE A 34 -13.02 -7.08 -10.36
N GLU A 35 -14.21 -7.66 -10.30
CA GLU A 35 -15.20 -7.66 -11.38
C GLU A 35 -16.15 -6.45 -11.32
N ASP A 36 -16.18 -5.71 -10.20
CA ASP A 36 -17.05 -4.55 -10.03
C ASP A 36 -16.25 -3.24 -10.04
N VAL A 37 -16.30 -2.53 -11.17
CA VAL A 37 -15.63 -1.24 -11.37
C VAL A 37 -16.17 -0.15 -10.43
N ASN A 38 -17.44 -0.23 -10.01
CA ASN A 38 -18.04 0.73 -9.09
C ASN A 38 -17.73 0.41 -7.62
N ARG A 39 -17.37 -0.84 -7.34
CA ARG A 39 -16.97 -1.32 -6.01
C ARG A 39 -15.70 -2.16 -6.08
N PRO A 40 -14.56 -1.55 -6.46
CA PRO A 40 -13.32 -2.27 -6.65
C PRO A 40 -12.83 -2.91 -5.36
N ALA A 41 -12.19 -4.07 -5.50
CA ALA A 41 -11.54 -4.79 -4.41
C ALA A 41 -10.54 -3.89 -3.64
N LEU A 42 -10.37 -4.18 -2.36
CA LEU A 42 -9.45 -3.45 -1.50
C LEU A 42 -8.00 -3.63 -1.96
N GLY A 43 -7.32 -2.52 -2.20
CA GLY A 43 -5.93 -2.49 -2.65
C GLY A 43 -5.06 -1.53 -1.86
N ALA A 44 -3.76 -1.67 -2.07
CA ALA A 44 -2.72 -0.80 -1.54
C ALA A 44 -1.79 -0.35 -2.67
N SER A 45 -1.47 0.94 -2.69
CA SER A 45 -0.50 1.55 -3.60
C SER A 45 0.66 2.13 -2.81
N PHE A 46 1.90 1.83 -3.21
CA PHE A 46 3.14 2.23 -2.55
C PHE A 46 3.89 3.26 -3.39
N TYR A 47 4.35 4.31 -2.72
CA TYR A 47 5.17 5.37 -3.32
C TYR A 47 6.36 5.66 -2.43
N ALA A 48 7.52 5.93 -3.02
CA ALA A 48 8.72 6.36 -2.31
C ALA A 48 9.47 7.41 -3.12
N ASN A 49 9.92 8.47 -2.44
CA ASN A 49 10.56 9.67 -2.97
C ASN A 49 9.79 10.42 -4.08
N SER A 50 8.59 9.96 -4.44
CA SER A 50 7.70 10.59 -5.44
C SER A 50 7.33 12.04 -5.11
N PHE A 51 7.47 12.44 -3.84
CA PHE A 51 7.15 13.78 -3.34
C PHE A 51 8.36 14.70 -3.20
N ARG A 52 9.59 14.18 -3.36
CA ARG A 52 10.82 14.88 -2.98
C ARG A 52 11.71 15.32 -4.16
N GLY A 53 11.35 14.96 -5.40
CA GLY A 53 12.20 15.25 -6.57
C GLY A 53 13.55 14.51 -6.56
N GLU A 54 13.75 13.61 -5.60
CA GLU A 54 14.93 12.77 -5.43
C GLU A 54 14.67 11.40 -6.06
N ALA A 55 15.72 10.71 -6.49
CA ALA A 55 15.59 9.34 -6.99
C ALA A 55 15.15 8.39 -5.86
N ASN A 56 14.29 7.41 -6.17
CA ASN A 56 13.93 6.35 -5.23
C ASN A 56 15.00 5.25 -5.24
N PRO A 57 15.73 5.00 -4.13
CA PRO A 57 16.75 3.94 -4.07
C PRO A 57 16.14 2.55 -3.80
N TYR A 58 14.84 2.46 -3.52
CA TYR A 58 14.20 1.23 -3.08
C TYR A 58 13.39 0.56 -4.21
N ASP A 59 13.33 -0.77 -4.19
CA ASP A 59 12.45 -1.57 -5.04
C ASP A 59 11.09 -1.79 -4.34
N LEU A 60 10.08 -1.03 -4.77
CA LEU A 60 8.73 -1.14 -4.22
C LEU A 60 7.98 -2.39 -4.73
N SER A 61 8.48 -3.09 -5.75
CA SER A 61 7.86 -4.35 -6.21
C SER A 61 7.91 -5.43 -5.12
N ILE A 62 8.90 -5.37 -4.22
CA ILE A 62 9.00 -6.24 -3.04
C ILE A 62 7.82 -6.06 -2.10
N LEU A 63 7.32 -4.83 -1.90
CA LEU A 63 6.13 -4.60 -1.07
C LEU A 63 4.86 -5.11 -1.75
N ALA A 64 4.75 -4.88 -3.06
CA ALA A 64 3.59 -5.29 -3.84
C ALA A 64 3.46 -6.82 -3.91
N THR A 65 4.58 -7.53 -4.05
CA THR A 65 4.61 -8.99 -4.14
C THR A 65 4.71 -9.71 -2.81
N LEU A 66 4.91 -8.99 -1.70
CA LEU A 66 5.13 -9.59 -0.36
C LEU A 66 4.01 -10.54 0.06
N LEU A 67 2.77 -10.17 -0.24
CA LEU A 67 1.56 -10.89 0.19
C LEU A 67 0.67 -11.29 -0.98
N ASP A 68 0.70 -10.54 -2.09
CA ASP A 68 -0.04 -10.83 -3.32
C ASP A 68 0.95 -11.08 -4.45
N GLU A 69 1.11 -12.33 -4.87
CA GLU A 69 2.04 -12.71 -5.95
C GLU A 69 1.75 -11.99 -7.28
N THR A 70 0.53 -11.48 -7.46
CA THR A 70 0.11 -10.73 -8.65
C THR A 70 0.34 -9.23 -8.53
N GLY A 71 0.81 -8.76 -7.38
CA GLY A 71 1.18 -7.36 -7.15
C GLY A 71 2.34 -6.91 -8.04
N GLY A 72 2.35 -5.64 -8.42
CA GLY A 72 3.37 -5.13 -9.33
C GLY A 72 3.23 -3.65 -9.66
N GLY A 73 4.03 -3.20 -10.61
CA GLY A 73 4.09 -1.82 -11.08
C GLY A 73 5.51 -1.37 -11.40
N HIS A 74 5.72 -0.06 -11.51
CA HIS A 74 7.06 0.49 -11.68
C HIS A 74 7.76 0.53 -10.33
N ALA A 75 9.08 0.34 -10.29
CA ALA A 75 9.79 0.24 -9.01
C ALA A 75 9.67 1.50 -8.10
N ASN A 76 9.17 2.64 -8.59
CA ASN A 76 8.84 3.86 -7.82
C ASN A 76 7.33 4.08 -7.58
N ALA A 77 6.46 3.25 -8.12
CA ALA A 77 5.01 3.23 -7.91
C ALA A 77 4.45 1.82 -8.23
N CYS A 78 4.20 1.03 -7.19
CA CYS A 78 3.63 -0.31 -7.29
C CYS A 78 2.36 -0.43 -6.46
N GLY A 79 1.56 -1.47 -6.69
CA GLY A 79 0.42 -1.77 -5.86
C GLY A 79 0.02 -3.24 -5.89
N CYS A 80 -0.83 -3.61 -4.96
CA CYS A 80 -1.36 -4.96 -4.82
C CYS A 80 -2.73 -4.95 -4.14
N ARG A 81 -3.41 -6.10 -4.12
CA ARG A 81 -4.64 -6.26 -3.33
C ARG A 81 -4.29 -6.59 -1.89
N ILE A 82 -5.17 -6.21 -0.98
CA ILE A 82 -5.12 -6.74 0.39
C ILE A 82 -5.48 -8.22 0.34
N GLN A 83 -4.68 -9.06 0.99
CA GLN A 83 -4.85 -10.51 1.00
C GLN A 83 -5.32 -11.01 2.36
N PRO A 84 -6.10 -12.09 2.44
CA PRO A 84 -6.38 -12.76 3.71
C PRO A 84 -5.09 -13.13 4.44
N SER A 85 -4.99 -12.83 5.74
CA SER A 85 -3.75 -13.02 6.51
C SER A 85 -3.36 -14.48 6.70
N ASP A 86 -4.29 -15.40 6.48
CA ASP A 86 -4.11 -16.85 6.55
C ASP A 86 -3.78 -17.49 5.20
N GLY A 87 -3.64 -16.69 4.12
CA GLY A 87 -3.37 -17.18 2.77
C GLY A 87 -4.55 -17.92 2.11
N SER A 88 -5.72 -17.92 2.74
CA SER A 88 -6.93 -18.50 2.14
C SER A 88 -7.52 -17.59 1.07
N LYS A 89 -8.54 -18.08 0.35
CA LYS A 89 -9.29 -17.32 -0.67
C LYS A 89 -10.65 -16.83 -0.15
N ARG A 90 -10.79 -16.68 1.16
CA ARG A 90 -12.02 -16.19 1.78
C ARG A 90 -12.20 -14.69 1.53
N ASN A 91 -13.39 -14.18 1.82
CA ASN A 91 -13.65 -12.75 1.84
C ASN A 91 -12.82 -12.05 2.93
N LEU A 92 -12.40 -10.82 2.66
CA LEU A 92 -11.59 -10.04 3.58
C LEU A 92 -12.36 -9.68 4.86
N ILE A 93 -11.65 -9.71 5.97
CA ILE A 93 -12.08 -9.17 7.26
C ILE A 93 -11.15 -8.04 7.68
N HIS A 94 -11.56 -7.20 8.63
CA HIS A 94 -10.79 -6.01 9.01
C HIS A 94 -9.35 -6.34 9.45
N GLY A 95 -9.17 -7.46 10.16
CA GLY A 95 -7.85 -7.92 10.61
C GLY A 95 -6.88 -8.25 9.48
N ASP A 96 -7.37 -8.61 8.28
CA ASP A 96 -6.50 -8.86 7.12
C ASP A 96 -5.79 -7.57 6.69
N LYS A 97 -6.55 -6.47 6.61
CA LYS A 97 -6.01 -5.15 6.26
C LYS A 97 -4.95 -4.71 7.28
N GLU A 98 -5.21 -4.90 8.57
CA GLU A 98 -4.25 -4.59 9.64
C GLU A 98 -2.98 -5.44 9.52
N SER A 99 -3.12 -6.74 9.34
CA SER A 99 -1.98 -7.66 9.15
C SER A 99 -1.15 -7.32 7.92
N ASN A 100 -1.80 -6.95 6.80
CA ASN A 100 -1.10 -6.52 5.58
C ASN A 100 -0.27 -5.25 5.85
N LEU A 101 -0.88 -4.24 6.48
CA LEU A 101 -0.20 -2.99 6.86
C LEU A 101 1.00 -3.24 7.78
N GLU A 102 0.85 -4.10 8.79
CA GLU A 102 1.94 -4.47 9.70
C GLU A 102 3.11 -5.13 8.98
N ASN A 103 2.83 -6.06 8.05
CA ASN A 103 3.85 -6.71 7.24
C ASN A 103 4.60 -5.71 6.34
N TRP A 104 3.89 -4.77 5.72
CA TRP A 104 4.53 -3.73 4.90
C TRP A 104 5.36 -2.76 5.73
N ILE A 105 4.87 -2.32 6.89
CA ILE A 105 5.64 -1.48 7.83
C ILE A 105 6.90 -2.22 8.29
N LYS A 106 6.78 -3.50 8.66
CA LYS A 106 7.90 -4.34 9.07
C LYS A 106 8.93 -4.48 7.95
N LYS A 107 8.49 -4.73 6.71
CA LYS A 107 9.39 -4.81 5.55
C LYS A 107 10.08 -3.46 5.28
N TRP A 108 9.32 -2.37 5.26
CA TRP A 108 9.83 -1.02 5.06
C TRP A 108 10.84 -0.58 6.14
N SER A 109 10.65 -1.01 7.39
CA SER A 109 11.60 -0.74 8.48
C SER A 109 13.00 -1.29 8.21
N LYS A 110 13.12 -2.29 7.32
CA LYS A 110 14.37 -2.95 6.90
C LYS A 110 14.78 -2.64 5.46
N ARG A 111 14.18 -1.60 4.86
CA ARG A 111 14.39 -1.24 3.45
C ARG A 111 15.86 -1.08 3.05
N ASP A 112 16.71 -0.58 3.95
CA ASP A 112 18.11 -0.31 3.65
C ASP A 112 18.97 -1.57 3.49
N SER A 113 18.49 -2.71 4.00
CA SER A 113 19.13 -4.02 3.87
C SER A 113 18.37 -4.99 2.97
N GLU A 114 17.05 -4.86 2.86
CA GLU A 114 16.18 -5.83 2.17
C GLU A 114 15.52 -5.30 0.89
N MET A 115 15.61 -4.01 0.59
CA MET A 115 14.87 -3.39 -0.54
C MET A 115 15.67 -2.43 -1.40
N LYS A 116 16.97 -2.26 -1.20
CA LYS A 116 17.80 -1.44 -2.10
C LYS A 116 17.92 -2.12 -3.47
N ARG A 117 17.91 -1.31 -4.53
CA ARG A 117 18.21 -1.75 -5.90
C ARG A 117 19.70 -1.98 -6.14
#